data_AF-A0A6L9KS50-F1
#
_entry.id   AF-A0A6L9KS50-F1
#
_cell.length_a   1.000
_cell.length_b   1.000
_cell.length_c   1.000
_cell.angle_alpha   90.00
_cell.angle_beta   90.00
_cell.angle_gamma   90.00
#
_symmetry.space_group_name_H-M   'P 1'
#
loop_
_entity.id
_entity.type
_entity.pdbx_description
1 polymer ?
#
loop_
_entity_poly.entity_id
_entity_poly.type
_entity_poly.pdbx_seq_one_letter_code
_entity_poly.pdbx_strand_id
1 'polypeptide(L)'
;MTSSKKYVYAFEEGDGKNKMLLGGKGANLCEMTQIGLNVPPGFTASTDACNAYLEKNQLPAGLMDEVRSHMAALEKKTGKGFGDATNPLLVSVRSGAAMSMPGMMDTILNLGLNEVSLKGLIEQTGNARFAYDAYRRFIQLFGKIALNISDVHFDQSMAAIKRKYGAPLDVDLSTEHLKELAGEFLAIVQRQTGQPFPQDPFVQLEIALGAVFRSWMGKRAVDYRKQFRITKAQANGTAVSVCTMVFGNMGNDSGTGVGFTRNPGTGENVIYGEYLVNAQGEDVVAGIRTPKAIAEMEQEMPEIHRQLIELRRRLESHYHEVQDFEFTIEKGILYCLQTRNGKMNARAMVRTSVEMFHEGLITKERALLRTEPSVLEQLLVPQLAPNFHAKSLAQGLSASPGAASGKIVFDADTAETRGRAGEKIILVREETKPEDIHGFFQAQGILTSRGGKTSHAAVVARGMGKPCVSGCEDIVINDLLRSAQVGNTVLREGDVITIDGGTGHVYAGEIPTVEAEFSEEMNTLLGWADEVATLKVMANADSPVDALRAREFGAMGIGLCRTERMFNATDRLPIVQEMILAETPEER
;
A
#
# COMPACT_ATOMS: atom_id res chain seq x y z
N MET A 1 29.86 38.20 8.58
CA MET A 1 28.42 37.97 8.78
C MET A 1 28.14 36.52 8.46
N THR A 2 28.10 35.65 9.47
CA THR A 2 27.64 34.26 9.30
C THR A 2 26.15 34.32 8.96
N SER A 3 25.78 34.00 7.72
CA SER A 3 24.38 33.81 7.32
C SER A 3 23.69 32.94 8.37
N SER A 4 22.63 33.43 9.02
CA SER A 4 21.83 32.56 9.88
C SER A 4 21.29 31.41 9.02
N LYS A 5 21.36 30.19 9.55
CA LYS A 5 20.90 29.00 8.85
C LYS A 5 19.37 29.04 8.77
N LYS A 6 18.79 29.04 7.55
CA LYS A 6 17.34 29.00 7.31
C LYS A 6 16.81 27.61 7.64
N TYR A 7 15.74 27.52 8.42
CA TYR A 7 15.14 26.25 8.83
C TYR A 7 13.76 26.00 8.22
N VAL A 8 13.01 27.04 7.90
CA VAL A 8 11.62 26.96 7.44
C VAL A 8 11.50 27.36 5.97
N TYR A 9 10.74 26.58 5.20
CA TYR A 9 10.55 26.78 3.77
C TYR A 9 9.06 26.75 3.44
N ALA A 10 8.53 27.85 2.89
CA ALA A 10 7.17 27.85 2.32
C ALA A 10 7.09 26.89 1.12
N PHE A 11 5.92 26.33 0.84
CA PHE A 11 5.76 25.39 -0.27
C PHE A 11 6.09 26.01 -1.64
N GLU A 12 5.87 27.32 -1.78
CA GLU A 12 6.20 28.07 -2.99
C GLU A 12 7.72 28.24 -3.17
N GLU A 13 8.49 28.27 -2.07
CA GLU A 13 9.92 28.58 -2.07
C GLU A 13 10.83 27.35 -1.98
N GLY A 14 10.36 26.27 -1.36
CA GLY A 14 11.17 25.08 -1.11
C GLY A 14 11.52 24.32 -2.39
N ASP A 15 12.72 23.75 -2.46
CA ASP A 15 13.10 22.88 -3.58
C ASP A 15 12.37 21.52 -3.47
N GLY A 16 11.35 21.32 -4.31
CA GLY A 16 10.56 20.08 -4.37
C GLY A 16 11.35 18.82 -4.74
N LYS A 17 12.62 18.95 -5.17
CA LYS A 17 13.51 17.80 -5.41
C LYS A 17 14.38 17.46 -4.19
N ASN A 18 14.52 18.37 -3.22
CA ASN A 18 15.38 18.18 -2.06
C ASN A 18 14.67 17.42 -0.92
N LYS A 19 14.41 16.13 -1.16
CA LYS A 19 13.80 15.21 -0.18
C LYS A 19 14.64 15.03 1.08
N MET A 20 15.96 15.22 1.00
CA MET A 20 16.85 15.12 2.16
C MET A 20 16.63 16.27 3.15
N LEU A 21 16.37 17.48 2.66
CA LEU A 21 16.15 18.66 3.49
C LEU A 21 14.68 18.80 3.94
N LEU A 22 13.74 18.62 3.02
CA LEU A 22 12.31 18.88 3.27
C LEU A 22 11.51 17.62 3.61
N GLY A 23 12.17 16.45 3.61
CA GLY A 23 11.47 15.17 3.65
C GLY A 23 10.73 14.90 2.34
N GLY A 24 10.32 13.63 2.13
CA GLY A 24 9.55 13.25 0.94
C GLY A 24 8.20 13.95 0.84
N LYS A 25 7.50 14.12 1.98
CA LYS A 25 6.20 14.80 2.00
C LYS A 25 6.32 16.30 1.76
N GLY A 26 7.23 16.98 2.48
CA GLY A 26 7.43 18.43 2.31
C GLY A 26 7.89 18.76 0.89
N ALA A 27 8.83 17.98 0.34
CA ALA A 27 9.28 18.12 -1.04
C ALA A 27 8.13 17.94 -2.05
N ASN A 28 7.30 16.89 -1.90
CA ASN A 28 6.13 16.70 -2.76
C ASN A 28 5.12 17.86 -2.63
N LEU A 29 4.86 18.39 -1.43
CA LEU A 29 3.97 19.54 -1.24
C LEU A 29 4.50 20.80 -1.92
N CYS A 30 5.81 21.04 -1.87
CA CYS A 30 6.45 22.12 -2.61
C CYS A 30 6.27 21.93 -4.12
N GLU A 31 6.58 20.74 -4.64
CA GLU A 31 6.45 20.42 -6.06
C GLU A 31 5.02 20.60 -6.55
N MET A 32 4.03 20.03 -5.84
CA MET A 32 2.60 20.17 -6.15
C MET A 32 2.15 21.64 -6.17
N THR A 33 2.64 22.44 -5.22
CA THR A 33 2.33 23.89 -5.16
C THR A 33 2.94 24.64 -6.34
N GLN A 34 4.19 24.32 -6.70
CA GLN A 34 4.94 24.99 -7.77
C GLN A 34 4.42 24.67 -9.17
N ILE A 35 3.83 23.49 -9.38
CA ILE A 35 3.16 23.13 -10.64
C ILE A 35 1.73 23.70 -10.73
N GLY A 36 1.31 24.47 -9.73
CA GLY A 36 0.03 25.16 -9.72
C GLY A 36 -1.16 24.29 -9.32
N LEU A 37 -0.96 23.19 -8.58
CA LEU A 37 -2.08 22.49 -7.94
C LEU A 37 -2.62 23.31 -6.76
N ASN A 38 -3.91 23.19 -6.50
CA ASN A 38 -4.52 23.80 -5.33
C ASN A 38 -4.19 22.98 -4.07
N VAL A 39 -2.99 23.19 -3.52
CA VAL A 39 -2.53 22.59 -2.27
C VAL A 39 -2.88 23.53 -1.12
N PRO A 40 -3.37 23.02 0.04
CA PRO A 40 -3.54 23.87 1.22
C PRO A 40 -2.22 24.56 1.57
N PRO A 41 -2.22 25.89 1.74
CA PRO A 41 -0.98 26.63 1.94
C PRO A 41 -0.31 26.20 3.25
N GLY A 42 1.02 26.17 3.24
CA GLY A 42 1.80 25.69 4.36
C GLY A 42 3.30 25.91 4.17
N PHE A 43 4.05 25.36 5.10
CA PHE A 43 5.51 25.39 5.08
C PHE A 43 6.09 24.11 5.69
N THR A 44 7.37 23.86 5.43
CA THR A 44 8.12 22.74 5.97
C THR A 44 9.26 23.24 6.84
N ALA A 45 9.32 22.77 8.08
CA ALA A 45 10.51 22.86 8.93
C ALA A 45 11.47 21.71 8.56
N SER A 46 12.71 22.05 8.21
CA SER A 46 13.66 21.14 7.59
C SER A 46 14.21 20.06 8.52
N THR A 47 14.80 19.01 7.94
CA THR A 47 15.57 17.99 8.66
C THR A 47 16.78 18.58 9.39
N ASP A 48 17.32 19.70 8.91
CA ASP A 48 18.38 20.45 9.60
C ASP A 48 17.92 20.99 10.95
N ALA A 49 16.67 21.45 11.06
CA ALA A 49 16.09 21.87 12.34
C ALA A 49 15.95 20.68 13.29
N CYS A 50 15.55 19.51 12.76
CA CYS A 50 15.48 18.26 13.52
C CYS A 50 16.87 17.86 14.06
N ASN A 51 17.91 17.92 13.23
CA ASN A 51 19.26 17.55 13.64
C ASN A 51 19.79 18.50 14.73
N ALA A 52 19.61 19.81 14.54
CA ALA A 52 19.97 20.80 15.57
C ALA A 52 19.18 20.61 16.88
N TYR A 53 17.90 20.22 16.79
CA TYR A 53 17.09 19.87 17.94
C TYR A 53 17.63 18.64 18.67
N LEU A 54 17.96 17.57 17.95
CA LEU A 54 18.44 16.31 18.54
C LEU A 54 19.82 16.43 19.18
N GLU A 55 20.66 17.37 18.73
CA GLU A 55 21.96 17.65 19.34
C GLU A 55 21.85 18.31 20.72
N LYS A 56 20.88 19.21 20.90
CA LYS A 56 20.74 20.04 22.12
C LYS A 56 19.51 19.72 22.97
N ASN A 57 18.65 18.84 22.47
CA ASN A 57 17.31 18.56 22.99
C ASN A 57 16.45 19.82 23.20
N GLN A 58 16.67 20.85 22.37
CA GLN A 58 16.02 22.16 22.42
C GLN A 58 15.86 22.70 21.01
N LEU A 59 14.79 23.45 20.74
CA LEU A 59 14.59 24.05 19.42
C LEU A 59 15.74 25.01 19.10
N PRO A 60 16.29 24.98 17.87
CA PRO A 60 17.38 25.87 17.50
C PRO A 60 16.94 27.34 17.58
N ALA A 61 17.87 28.19 18.03
CA ALA A 61 17.63 29.63 18.12
C ALA A 61 17.20 30.19 16.75
N GLY A 62 16.17 31.06 16.76
CA GLY A 62 15.59 31.67 15.55
C GLY A 62 14.52 30.82 14.85
N LEU A 63 14.39 29.51 15.15
CA LEU A 63 13.39 28.66 14.48
C LEU A 63 11.95 29.16 14.71
N MET A 64 11.60 29.48 15.96
CA MET A 64 10.24 29.95 16.25
C MET A 64 9.96 31.33 15.67
N ASP A 65 10.98 32.16 15.43
CA ASP A 65 10.81 33.44 14.75
C ASP A 65 10.52 33.24 13.25
N GLU A 66 11.22 32.29 12.61
CA GLU A 66 10.91 31.87 11.23
C GLU A 66 9.49 31.27 11.14
N VAL A 67 9.13 30.39 12.08
CA VAL A 67 7.77 29.80 12.15
C VAL A 67 6.71 30.88 12.29
N ARG A 68 6.89 31.87 13.19
CA ARG A 68 5.96 33.00 13.36
C ARG A 68 5.83 33.82 12.09
N SER A 69 6.93 34.11 11.39
CA SER A 69 6.93 34.81 10.11
C SER A 69 6.11 34.06 9.05
N HIS A 70 6.34 32.75 8.92
CA HIS A 70 5.59 31.92 7.97
C HIS A 70 4.12 31.75 8.36
N MET A 71 3.79 31.65 9.65
CA MET A 71 2.40 31.64 10.12
C MET A 71 1.70 32.95 9.78
N ALA A 72 2.34 34.11 9.98
CA ALA A 72 1.77 35.41 9.59
C ALA A 72 1.52 35.52 8.07
N ALA A 73 2.42 34.93 7.27
CA ALA A 73 2.21 34.82 5.83
C ALA A 73 1.01 33.91 5.47
N LEU A 74 0.83 32.80 6.19
CA LEU A 74 -0.34 31.93 6.04
C LEU A 74 -1.64 32.64 6.43
N GLU A 75 -1.66 33.38 7.54
CA GLU A 75 -2.82 34.17 7.95
C GLU A 75 -3.21 35.17 6.87
N LYS A 76 -2.24 35.92 6.32
CA LYS A 76 -2.47 36.84 5.21
C LYS A 76 -3.00 36.16 3.95
N LYS A 77 -2.47 34.98 3.60
CA LYS A 77 -2.85 34.23 2.39
C LYS A 77 -4.25 33.61 2.50
N THR A 78 -4.61 33.14 3.69
CA THR A 78 -5.88 32.45 3.95
C THR A 78 -6.99 33.40 4.39
N GLY A 79 -6.64 34.58 4.89
CA GLY A 79 -7.57 35.51 5.54
C GLY A 79 -8.06 35.02 6.92
N LYS A 80 -7.49 33.92 7.44
CA LYS A 80 -7.80 33.33 8.74
C LYS A 80 -6.74 33.75 9.77
N GLY A 81 -7.06 33.77 11.07
CA GLY A 81 -6.11 34.11 12.14
C GLY A 81 -5.80 32.94 13.08
N PHE A 82 -4.53 32.71 13.39
CA PHE A 82 -4.06 31.61 14.23
C PHE A 82 -4.39 31.86 15.70
N GLY A 83 -5.47 31.23 16.18
CA GLY A 83 -6.06 31.50 17.49
C GLY A 83 -7.17 32.55 17.48
N ASP A 84 -7.63 32.99 16.31
CA ASP A 84 -8.70 33.98 16.18
C ASP A 84 -10.05 33.43 16.66
N ALA A 85 -10.85 34.29 17.28
CA ALA A 85 -12.15 33.95 17.88
C ALA A 85 -13.29 33.80 16.87
N THR A 86 -13.12 34.29 15.64
CA THR A 86 -14.17 34.42 14.61
C THR A 86 -13.83 33.63 13.34
N ASN A 87 -12.58 33.71 12.87
CA ASN A 87 -12.09 33.03 11.68
C ASN A 87 -10.77 32.30 11.96
N PRO A 88 -10.83 31.18 12.70
CA PRO A 88 -9.63 30.50 13.15
C PRO A 88 -8.86 29.83 12.02
N LEU A 89 -7.57 30.11 11.93
CA LEU A 89 -6.61 29.32 11.15
C LEU A 89 -6.26 28.08 11.98
N LEU A 90 -6.57 26.90 11.44
CA LEU A 90 -6.16 25.62 12.01
C LEU A 90 -5.12 24.99 11.09
N VAL A 91 -4.16 24.29 11.67
CA VAL A 91 -3.09 23.62 10.91
C VAL A 91 -2.95 22.16 11.29
N SER A 92 -2.47 21.35 10.35
CA SER A 92 -1.95 20.01 10.61
C SER A 92 -0.43 20.06 10.73
N VAL A 93 0.12 19.24 11.61
CA VAL A 93 1.55 19.05 11.80
C VAL A 93 1.87 17.60 11.43
N ARG A 94 2.57 17.42 10.31
CA ARG A 94 2.81 16.10 9.69
C ARG A 94 4.31 15.86 9.60
N SER A 95 4.74 14.72 10.13
CA SER A 95 6.14 14.29 10.02
C SER A 95 6.43 13.67 8.64
N GLY A 96 7.65 13.92 8.14
CA GLY A 96 8.11 13.45 6.84
C GLY A 96 9.63 13.33 6.76
N ALA A 97 10.15 12.10 6.74
CA ALA A 97 11.55 11.84 6.40
C ALA A 97 11.77 11.80 4.88
N ALA A 98 13.04 11.77 4.45
CA ALA A 98 13.41 11.66 3.03
C ALA A 98 12.86 10.40 2.36
N MET A 99 12.74 9.31 3.11
CA MET A 99 12.14 8.04 2.66
C MET A 99 10.81 7.77 3.35
N SER A 100 9.92 7.09 2.62
CA SER A 100 8.62 6.68 3.14
C SER A 100 8.79 5.63 4.24
N MET A 101 8.16 5.87 5.39
CA MET A 101 8.09 4.94 6.52
C MET A 101 6.61 4.84 6.97
N PRO A 102 5.79 4.02 6.28
CA PRO A 102 4.36 3.92 6.53
C PRO A 102 4.06 3.48 7.98
N GLY A 103 3.09 4.12 8.63
CA GLY A 103 2.67 3.79 10.01
C GLY A 103 3.65 4.19 11.12
N MET A 104 4.79 4.82 10.79
CA MET A 104 5.86 5.10 11.75
C MET A 104 5.86 6.54 12.29
N MET A 105 5.07 7.42 11.69
CA MET A 105 5.24 8.87 11.78
C MET A 105 3.92 9.53 12.16
N ASP A 106 3.92 10.23 13.29
CA ASP A 106 2.72 10.82 13.88
C ASP A 106 2.24 12.07 13.11
N THR A 107 0.92 12.30 13.14
CA THR A 107 0.24 13.45 12.56
C THR A 107 -0.71 14.05 13.59
N ILE A 108 -0.62 15.37 13.79
CA ILE A 108 -1.54 16.13 14.65
C ILE A 108 -2.42 16.96 13.72
N LEU A 109 -3.73 16.80 13.83
CA LEU A 109 -4.72 17.59 13.08
C LEU A 109 -5.36 18.63 13.98
N ASN A 110 -5.96 19.67 13.37
CA ASN A 110 -6.72 20.72 14.06
C ASN A 110 -5.92 21.52 15.11
N LEU A 111 -4.59 21.62 14.95
CA LEU A 111 -3.76 22.43 15.83
C LEU A 111 -4.12 23.92 15.68
N GLY A 112 -4.25 24.61 16.82
CA GLY A 112 -4.78 25.96 16.92
C GLY A 112 -6.18 26.01 17.57
N LEU A 113 -6.82 24.85 17.78
CA LEU A 113 -8.06 24.78 18.55
C LEU A 113 -7.79 25.04 20.04
N ASN A 114 -8.58 25.94 20.61
CA ASN A 114 -8.62 26.30 22.02
C ASN A 114 -10.04 26.79 22.35
N GLU A 115 -10.29 27.20 23.60
CA GLU A 115 -11.63 27.66 23.99
C GLU A 115 -12.16 28.87 23.21
N VAL A 116 -11.26 29.68 22.63
CA VAL A 116 -11.57 30.89 21.86
C VAL A 116 -11.84 30.53 20.40
N SER A 117 -10.89 29.87 19.74
CA SER A 117 -11.00 29.47 18.33
C SER A 117 -12.08 28.41 18.09
N LEU A 118 -12.43 27.62 19.10
CA LEU A 118 -13.57 26.71 19.04
C LEU A 118 -14.88 27.47 18.76
N LYS A 119 -15.09 28.64 19.39
CA LYS A 119 -16.30 29.45 19.16
C LYS A 119 -16.38 29.92 17.72
N GLY A 120 -15.27 30.42 17.19
CA GLY A 120 -15.19 30.81 15.77
C GLY A 120 -15.47 29.64 14.84
N LEU A 121 -14.93 28.45 15.12
CA LEU A 121 -15.20 27.27 14.32
C LEU A 121 -16.69 26.88 14.35
N ILE A 122 -17.35 26.98 15.51
CA ILE A 122 -18.79 26.73 15.66
C ILE A 122 -19.59 27.71 14.78
N GLU A 123 -19.28 29.01 14.86
CA GLU A 123 -19.98 30.05 14.10
C GLU A 123 -19.80 29.88 12.59
N GLN A 124 -18.58 29.59 12.13
CA GLN A 124 -18.28 29.44 10.70
C GLN A 124 -18.88 28.21 10.03
N THR A 125 -19.04 27.15 10.81
CA THR A 125 -19.55 25.86 10.32
C THR A 125 -21.06 25.75 10.52
N GLY A 126 -21.64 26.55 11.42
CA GLY A 126 -23.02 26.36 11.89
C GLY A 126 -23.23 24.98 12.54
N ASN A 127 -22.14 24.28 12.90
CA ASN A 127 -22.17 22.87 13.29
C ASN A 127 -21.37 22.66 14.57
N ALA A 128 -22.01 22.94 15.70
CA ALA A 128 -21.38 22.81 17.01
C ALA A 128 -20.91 21.38 17.31
N ARG A 129 -21.64 20.36 16.84
CA ARG A 129 -21.25 18.96 16.98
C ARG A 129 -19.89 18.71 16.34
N PHE A 130 -19.71 19.16 15.09
CA PHE A 130 -18.45 19.03 14.37
C PHE A 130 -17.29 19.70 15.12
N ALA A 131 -17.48 20.94 15.57
CA ALA A 131 -16.42 21.69 16.24
C ALA A 131 -15.96 21.02 17.55
N TYR A 132 -16.90 20.48 18.35
CA TYR A 132 -16.55 19.72 19.56
C TYR A 132 -15.93 18.35 19.24
N ASP A 133 -16.34 17.67 18.17
CA ASP A 133 -15.67 16.44 17.73
C ASP A 133 -14.22 16.73 17.27
N ALA A 134 -14.01 17.79 16.50
CA ALA A 134 -12.68 18.23 16.08
C ALA A 134 -11.81 18.59 17.28
N TYR A 135 -12.40 19.23 18.31
CA TYR A 135 -11.68 19.62 19.52
C TYR A 135 -11.29 18.44 20.40
N ARG A 136 -12.21 17.50 20.68
CA ARG A 136 -11.84 16.29 21.45
C ARG A 136 -10.80 15.45 20.73
N ARG A 137 -10.89 15.32 19.39
CA ARG A 137 -9.88 14.62 18.57
C ARG A 137 -8.53 15.32 18.67
N PHE A 138 -8.51 16.65 18.60
CA PHE A 138 -7.29 17.43 18.77
C PHE A 138 -6.64 17.18 20.13
N ILE A 139 -7.41 17.28 21.23
CA ILE A 139 -6.89 17.06 22.59
C ILE A 139 -6.30 15.66 22.74
N GLN A 140 -6.98 14.63 22.23
CA GLN A 140 -6.50 13.25 22.24
C GLN A 140 -5.21 13.07 21.43
N LEU A 141 -5.19 13.51 20.16
CA LEU A 141 -4.02 13.38 19.29
C LEU A 141 -2.82 14.16 19.84
N PHE A 142 -3.04 15.40 20.28
CA PHE A 142 -2.02 16.24 20.88
C PHE A 142 -1.51 15.66 22.20
N GLY A 143 -2.41 15.19 23.07
CA GLY A 143 -2.07 14.53 24.32
C GLY A 143 -1.20 13.29 24.10
N LYS A 144 -1.60 12.44 23.15
CA LYS A 144 -0.86 11.22 22.79
C LYS A 144 0.51 11.52 22.20
N ILE A 145 0.55 12.35 21.16
CA ILE A 145 1.75 12.55 20.34
C ILE A 145 2.68 13.58 20.98
N ALA A 146 2.14 14.74 21.34
CA ALA A 146 2.92 15.89 21.78
C ALA A 146 3.31 15.81 23.26
N LEU A 147 2.39 15.31 24.09
CA LEU A 147 2.55 15.19 25.54
C LEU A 147 2.85 13.76 26.02
N ASN A 148 2.92 12.78 25.11
CA ASN A 148 3.24 11.38 25.41
C ASN A 148 2.30 10.70 26.43
N ILE A 149 1.01 11.04 26.38
CA ILE A 149 -0.04 10.43 27.21
C ILE A 149 -0.53 9.13 26.56
N SER A 150 -0.77 8.08 27.35
CA SER A 150 -1.31 6.82 26.83
C SER A 150 -2.75 6.99 26.31
N ASP A 151 -3.02 6.46 25.11
CA ASP A 151 -4.33 6.52 24.45
C ASP A 151 -5.44 5.85 25.28
N VAL A 152 -5.05 4.85 26.08
CA VAL A 152 -5.94 4.07 26.95
C VAL A 152 -6.80 4.97 27.84
N HIS A 153 -6.27 6.09 28.32
CA HIS A 153 -7.04 7.02 29.16
C HIS A 153 -8.17 7.71 28.40
N PHE A 154 -7.90 8.13 27.16
CA PHE A 154 -8.89 8.77 26.29
C PHE A 154 -9.95 7.75 25.83
N ASP A 155 -9.51 6.54 25.44
CA ASP A 155 -10.40 5.47 25.00
C ASP A 155 -11.34 5.01 26.13
N GLN A 156 -10.84 4.89 27.36
CA GLN A 156 -11.66 4.56 28.52
C GLN A 156 -12.72 5.62 28.82
N SER A 157 -12.37 6.90 28.71
CA SER A 157 -13.30 8.01 28.90
C SER A 157 -14.36 8.05 27.79
N MET A 158 -13.96 7.87 26.53
CA MET A 158 -14.88 7.73 25.39
C MET A 158 -15.85 6.55 25.59
N ALA A 159 -15.34 5.38 25.97
CA ALA A 159 -16.18 4.20 26.25
C ALA A 159 -17.11 4.40 27.45
N ALA A 160 -16.72 5.21 28.44
CA ALA A 160 -17.58 5.56 29.57
C ALA A 160 -18.73 6.49 29.14
N ILE A 161 -18.44 7.54 28.36
CA ILE A 161 -19.46 8.45 27.81
C ILE A 161 -20.44 7.72 26.89
N LYS A 162 -19.94 6.85 26.00
CA LYS A 162 -20.80 6.02 25.14
C LYS A 162 -21.75 5.12 25.93
N ARG A 163 -21.24 4.46 26.99
CA ARG A 163 -22.08 3.65 27.89
C ARG A 163 -23.08 4.50 28.68
N LYS A 164 -22.68 5.67 29.17
CA LYS A 164 -23.53 6.60 29.91
C LYS A 164 -24.75 7.03 29.10
N TYR A 165 -24.58 7.25 27.78
CA TYR A 165 -25.63 7.75 26.90
C TYR A 165 -26.22 6.69 25.95
N GLY A 166 -25.83 5.43 26.06
CA GLY A 166 -26.35 4.35 25.21
C GLY A 166 -26.00 4.50 23.73
N ALA A 167 -24.88 5.15 23.40
CA ALA A 167 -24.42 5.38 22.04
C ALA A 167 -23.50 4.23 21.58
N PRO A 168 -23.93 3.34 20.65
CA PRO A 168 -23.09 2.24 20.18
C PRO A 168 -21.90 2.75 19.33
N LEU A 169 -22.11 3.80 18.53
CA LEU A 169 -21.10 4.39 17.66
C LEU A 169 -20.77 5.83 18.08
N ASP A 170 -19.58 6.30 17.73
CA ASP A 170 -19.15 7.68 18.00
C ASP A 170 -20.03 8.72 17.28
N VAL A 171 -20.61 8.33 16.13
CA VAL A 171 -21.53 9.19 15.36
C VAL A 171 -22.83 9.50 16.11
N ASP A 172 -23.23 8.63 17.04
CA ASP A 172 -24.46 8.75 17.82
C ASP A 172 -24.32 9.75 18.98
N LEU A 173 -23.11 10.27 19.25
CA LEU A 173 -22.89 11.28 20.27
C LEU A 173 -23.39 12.66 19.81
N SER A 174 -24.22 13.27 20.67
CA SER A 174 -24.73 14.64 20.49
C SER A 174 -23.65 15.67 20.80
N THR A 175 -23.92 16.94 20.44
CA THR A 175 -23.05 18.07 20.77
C THR A 175 -22.72 18.16 22.25
N GLU A 176 -23.71 17.99 23.13
CA GLU A 176 -23.50 18.07 24.59
C GLU A 176 -22.65 16.92 25.11
N HIS A 177 -22.81 15.71 24.54
CA HIS A 177 -21.97 14.56 24.92
C HIS A 177 -20.51 14.79 24.51
N LEU A 178 -20.26 15.36 23.32
CA LEU A 178 -18.92 15.66 22.82
C LEU A 178 -18.27 16.81 23.61
N LYS A 179 -19.06 17.78 24.06
CA LYS A 179 -18.60 18.86 24.94
C LYS A 179 -18.19 18.33 26.31
N GLU A 180 -18.98 17.42 26.90
CA GLU A 180 -18.61 16.73 28.14
C GLU A 180 -17.31 15.93 27.96
N LEU A 181 -17.21 15.17 26.87
CA LEU A 181 -16.02 14.38 26.54
C LEU A 181 -14.77 15.25 26.36
N ALA A 182 -14.88 16.40 25.68
CA ALA A 182 -13.77 17.33 25.55
C ALA A 182 -13.29 17.84 26.92
N GLY A 183 -14.22 18.13 27.84
CA GLY A 183 -13.89 18.50 29.23
C GLY A 183 -13.15 17.39 29.98
N GLU A 184 -13.62 16.15 29.86
CA GLU A 184 -12.93 14.99 30.43
C GLU A 184 -11.52 14.80 29.86
N PHE A 185 -11.34 15.02 28.56
CA PHE A 185 -10.02 14.92 27.91
C PHE A 185 -9.06 16.01 28.39
N LEU A 186 -9.53 17.25 28.57
CA LEU A 186 -8.73 18.32 29.21
C LEU A 186 -8.32 17.93 30.64
N ALA A 187 -9.24 17.34 31.42
CA ALA A 187 -8.94 16.86 32.76
C ALA A 187 -7.96 15.67 32.78
N ILE A 188 -8.00 14.79 31.77
CA ILE A 188 -6.98 13.73 31.59
C ILE A 188 -5.61 14.36 31.36
N VAL A 189 -5.51 15.36 30.48
CA VAL A 189 -4.24 16.05 30.21
C VAL A 189 -3.68 16.64 31.51
N GLN A 190 -4.49 17.41 32.25
CA GLN A 190 -4.08 17.99 33.55
C GLN A 190 -3.61 16.94 34.56
N ARG A 191 -4.32 15.80 34.67
CA ARG A 191 -3.97 14.72 35.60
C ARG A 191 -2.67 14.01 35.23
N GLN A 192 -2.42 13.81 33.93
CA GLN A 192 -1.29 13.01 33.44
C GLN A 192 0.00 13.84 33.33
N THR A 193 -0.10 15.13 33.02
CA THR A 193 1.08 16.00 32.83
C THR A 193 1.32 16.93 34.01
N GLY A 194 0.33 17.12 34.89
CA GLY A 194 0.36 18.13 35.95
C GLY A 194 0.17 19.57 35.45
N GLN A 195 -0.03 19.78 34.14
CA GLN A 195 -0.17 21.08 33.50
C GLN A 195 -1.44 21.15 32.67
N PRO A 196 -2.09 22.33 32.55
CA PRO A 196 -3.29 22.46 31.75
C PRO A 196 -2.98 22.30 30.27
N PHE A 197 -4.00 21.93 29.49
CA PHE A 197 -3.86 21.90 28.04
C PHE A 197 -3.46 23.28 27.51
N PRO A 198 -2.42 23.39 26.66
CA PRO A 198 -1.93 24.68 26.17
C PRO A 198 -3.00 25.38 25.34
N GLN A 199 -3.43 26.56 25.79
CA GLN A 199 -4.44 27.37 25.10
C GLN A 199 -3.82 28.28 24.02
N ASP A 200 -2.55 28.67 24.17
CA ASP A 200 -1.83 29.45 23.15
C ASP A 200 -1.45 28.55 21.95
N PRO A 201 -1.96 28.85 20.73
CA PRO A 201 -1.65 28.10 19.53
C PRO A 201 -0.16 28.03 19.18
N PHE A 202 0.63 29.07 19.49
CA PHE A 202 2.07 29.05 19.24
C PHE A 202 2.81 28.12 20.20
N VAL A 203 2.35 28.03 21.46
CA VAL A 203 2.85 27.03 22.41
C VAL A 203 2.47 25.63 21.96
N GLN A 204 1.24 25.43 21.46
CA GLN A 204 0.83 24.14 20.86
C GLN A 204 1.78 23.75 19.71
N LEU A 205 2.05 24.68 18.78
CA LEU A 205 2.91 24.43 17.63
C LEU A 205 4.35 24.13 18.04
N GLU A 206 4.90 24.87 19.00
CA GLU A 206 6.25 24.65 19.55
C GLU A 206 6.40 23.23 20.13
N ILE A 207 5.46 22.81 20.97
CA ILE A 207 5.45 21.47 21.58
C ILE A 207 5.32 20.39 20.49
N ALA A 208 4.45 20.61 19.50
CA ALA A 208 4.24 19.68 18.38
C ALA A 208 5.51 19.50 17.53
N LEU A 209 6.23 20.58 17.19
CA LEU A 209 7.50 20.51 16.46
C LEU A 209 8.54 19.70 17.23
N GLY A 210 8.73 20.00 18.52
CA GLY A 210 9.65 19.26 19.38
C GLY A 210 9.28 17.78 19.49
N ALA A 211 8.00 17.46 19.60
CA ALA A 211 7.53 16.08 19.65
C ALA A 211 7.82 15.30 18.36
N VAL A 212 7.58 15.91 17.20
CA VAL A 212 7.92 15.30 15.92
C VAL A 212 9.43 15.06 15.80
N PHE A 213 10.27 16.01 16.20
CA PHE A 213 11.72 15.81 16.18
C PHE A 213 12.15 14.66 17.12
N ARG A 214 11.58 14.58 18.33
CA ARG A 214 11.82 13.45 19.25
C ARG A 214 11.37 12.10 18.66
N SER A 215 10.27 12.08 17.91
CA SER A 215 9.73 10.84 17.31
C SER A 215 10.74 10.14 16.39
N TRP A 216 11.67 10.88 15.76
CA TRP A 216 12.74 10.31 14.95
C TRP A 216 13.64 9.33 15.72
N MET A 217 13.86 9.59 17.01
CA MET A 217 14.65 8.76 17.92
C MET A 217 13.80 7.76 18.71
N GLY A 218 12.48 7.71 18.47
CA GLY A 218 11.58 6.75 19.10
C GLY A 218 11.95 5.31 18.74
N LYS A 219 11.75 4.38 19.68
CA LYS A 219 12.11 2.96 19.53
C LYS A 219 11.60 2.35 18.21
N ARG A 220 10.33 2.59 17.88
CA ARG A 220 9.70 2.11 16.64
C ARG A 220 10.46 2.59 15.41
N ALA A 221 10.76 3.88 15.30
CA ALA A 221 11.47 4.45 14.16
C ALA A 221 12.92 3.95 14.06
N VAL A 222 13.61 3.79 15.19
CA VAL A 222 14.96 3.22 15.25
C VAL A 222 14.99 1.76 14.79
N ASP A 223 14.05 0.94 15.28
CA ASP A 223 13.97 -0.47 14.94
C ASP A 223 13.63 -0.66 13.45
N TYR A 224 12.72 0.16 12.90
CA TYR A 224 12.42 0.16 11.46
C TYR A 224 13.66 0.48 10.62
N ARG A 225 14.40 1.56 10.95
CA ARG A 225 15.62 1.91 10.22
C ARG A 225 16.68 0.82 10.30
N LYS A 226 16.81 0.12 11.43
CA LYS A 226 17.72 -1.03 11.58
C LYS A 226 17.29 -2.21 10.70
N GLN A 227 16.01 -2.57 10.75
CA GLN A 227 15.45 -3.70 9.99
C GLN A 227 15.64 -3.52 8.48
N PHE A 228 15.34 -2.31 7.97
CA PHE A 228 15.46 -1.98 6.55
C PHE A 228 16.83 -1.40 6.16
N ARG A 229 17.82 -1.45 7.07
CA ARG A 229 19.20 -0.97 6.86
C ARG A 229 19.30 0.45 6.30
N ILE A 230 18.42 1.34 6.78
CA ILE A 230 18.36 2.74 6.35
C ILE A 230 19.54 3.51 6.95
N THR A 231 20.42 4.01 6.09
CA THR A 231 21.60 4.79 6.47
C THR A 231 21.31 6.28 6.59
N LYS A 232 22.19 7.03 7.28
CA LYS A 232 22.08 8.50 7.36
C LYS A 232 22.19 9.19 5.99
N ALA A 233 22.90 8.58 5.03
CA ALA A 233 22.97 9.09 3.67
C ALA A 233 21.62 9.01 2.93
N GLN A 234 20.74 8.08 3.34
CA GLN A 234 19.41 7.91 2.77
C GLN A 234 18.33 8.70 3.51
N ALA A 235 18.45 8.84 4.83
CA ALA A 235 17.56 9.68 5.64
C ALA A 235 18.26 10.11 6.94
N ASN A 236 18.38 11.43 7.16
CA ASN A 236 19.02 12.00 8.34
C ASN A 236 18.13 13.02 9.05
N GLY A 237 17.19 12.52 9.84
CA GLY A 237 16.19 13.32 10.55
C GLY A 237 14.82 13.27 9.87
N THR A 238 13.87 13.97 10.47
CA THR A 238 12.51 14.14 9.94
C THR A 238 12.21 15.61 9.77
N ALA A 239 11.58 15.97 8.65
CA ALA A 239 11.02 17.30 8.45
C ALA A 239 9.61 17.35 9.02
N VAL A 240 9.11 18.57 9.25
CA VAL A 240 7.76 18.81 9.73
C VAL A 240 7.01 19.70 8.75
N SER A 241 6.00 19.15 8.07
CA SER A 241 5.12 19.93 7.21
C SER A 241 3.95 20.47 8.04
N VAL A 242 3.85 21.79 8.11
CA VAL A 242 2.74 22.52 8.71
C VAL A 242 1.83 22.98 7.59
N CYS A 243 0.63 22.39 7.51
CA CYS A 243 -0.32 22.65 6.41
C CYS A 243 -1.61 23.22 6.97
N THR A 244 -2.18 24.22 6.32
CA THR A 244 -3.53 24.71 6.65
C THR A 244 -4.55 23.57 6.60
N MET A 245 -5.41 23.49 7.61
CA MET A 245 -6.51 22.54 7.63
C MET A 245 -7.57 22.92 6.60
N VAL A 246 -8.07 21.89 5.92
CA VAL A 246 -9.22 21.95 5.02
C VAL A 246 -10.22 20.90 5.49
N PHE A 247 -11.50 21.27 5.54
CA PHE A 247 -12.56 20.50 6.15
C PHE A 247 -13.54 19.94 5.13
N GLY A 248 -13.49 18.62 4.94
CA GLY A 248 -14.44 17.86 4.12
C GLY A 248 -15.82 17.68 4.77
N ASN A 249 -16.03 18.19 5.98
CA ASN A 249 -17.22 17.98 6.81
C ASN A 249 -17.91 19.27 7.28
N MET A 250 -17.86 20.33 6.46
CA MET A 250 -18.57 21.59 6.72
C MET A 250 -19.99 21.64 6.14
N GLY A 251 -20.48 20.56 5.56
CA GLY A 251 -21.75 20.54 4.83
C GLY A 251 -21.76 19.52 3.71
N ASN A 252 -22.84 19.50 2.94
CA ASN A 252 -23.00 18.61 1.79
C ASN A 252 -22.27 19.10 0.54
N ASP A 253 -21.75 20.33 0.56
CA ASP A 253 -20.85 20.93 -0.44
C ASP A 253 -19.36 20.73 -0.09
N SER A 254 -19.08 19.93 0.95
CA SER A 254 -17.75 19.50 1.35
C SER A 254 -17.64 17.97 1.30
N GLY A 255 -16.42 17.48 1.14
CA GLY A 255 -16.14 16.04 1.12
C GLY A 255 -14.65 15.73 1.12
N THR A 256 -14.31 14.46 1.07
CA THR A 256 -12.93 13.99 0.99
C THR A 256 -12.88 12.65 0.29
N GLY A 257 -11.76 12.35 -0.35
CA GLY A 257 -11.61 11.12 -1.10
C GLY A 257 -10.18 10.79 -1.44
N VAL A 258 -10.01 9.59 -2.00
CA VAL A 258 -8.76 9.06 -2.53
C VAL A 258 -9.02 8.66 -3.97
N GLY A 259 -8.15 9.09 -4.87
CA GLY A 259 -8.28 8.89 -6.30
C GLY A 259 -7.01 8.37 -6.94
N PHE A 260 -7.18 7.63 -8.03
CA PHE A 260 -6.15 7.22 -8.96
C PHE A 260 -6.43 7.87 -10.31
N THR A 261 -5.39 8.33 -10.99
CA THR A 261 -5.53 8.96 -12.31
C THR A 261 -5.97 7.96 -13.39
N ARG A 262 -5.70 6.66 -13.19
CA ARG A 262 -6.18 5.53 -13.99
C ARG A 262 -6.65 4.40 -13.07
N ASN A 263 -7.44 3.46 -13.57
CA ASN A 263 -7.87 2.32 -12.77
C ASN A 263 -6.67 1.42 -12.41
N PRO A 264 -6.32 1.23 -11.12
CA PRO A 264 -5.12 0.48 -10.74
C PRO A 264 -5.26 -1.05 -10.90
N GLY A 265 -6.48 -1.54 -11.11
CA GLY A 265 -6.79 -2.96 -11.33
C GLY A 265 -6.93 -3.36 -12.80
N THR A 266 -7.43 -2.48 -13.66
CA THR A 266 -7.62 -2.79 -15.10
C THR A 266 -6.63 -2.05 -16.00
N GLY A 267 -6.04 -0.97 -15.52
CA GLY A 267 -5.22 -0.04 -16.31
C GLY A 267 -6.03 0.90 -17.19
N GLU A 268 -7.36 0.85 -17.13
CA GLU A 268 -8.22 1.69 -17.96
C GLU A 268 -8.00 3.18 -17.65
N ASN A 269 -7.98 3.99 -18.72
CA ASN A 269 -7.74 5.42 -18.65
C ASN A 269 -8.96 6.23 -18.14
N VAL A 270 -9.49 5.84 -16.97
CA VAL A 270 -10.59 6.48 -16.26
C VAL A 270 -10.15 6.85 -14.85
N ILE A 271 -10.64 7.98 -14.33
CA ILE A 271 -10.40 8.34 -12.93
C ILE A 271 -11.09 7.30 -12.04
N TYR A 272 -10.36 6.75 -11.09
CA TYR A 272 -10.85 5.67 -10.23
C TYR A 272 -10.65 6.05 -8.77
N GLY A 273 -11.54 5.64 -7.89
CA GLY A 273 -11.40 5.88 -6.46
C GLY A 273 -12.72 6.18 -5.81
N GLU A 274 -12.65 6.67 -4.58
CA GLU A 274 -13.81 6.76 -3.71
C GLU A 274 -13.84 8.08 -2.92
N TYR A 275 -15.03 8.51 -2.54
CA TYR A 275 -15.23 9.72 -1.75
C TYR A 275 -16.39 9.60 -0.75
N LEU A 276 -16.36 10.49 0.24
CA LEU A 276 -17.44 10.70 1.19
C LEU A 276 -17.79 12.19 1.26
N VAL A 277 -19.09 12.48 1.16
CA VAL A 277 -19.66 13.81 1.42
C VAL A 277 -19.78 14.01 2.93
N ASN A 278 -19.47 15.24 3.37
CA ASN A 278 -19.55 15.66 4.75
C ASN A 278 -18.75 14.71 5.69
N ALA A 279 -17.46 14.53 5.39
CA ALA A 279 -16.58 13.56 6.05
C ALA A 279 -15.11 14.03 6.13
N GLN A 280 -14.30 13.39 6.97
CA GLN A 280 -12.84 13.55 6.97
C GLN A 280 -12.14 12.29 6.47
N GLY A 281 -10.86 12.41 6.06
CA GLY A 281 -10.12 11.30 5.45
C GLY A 281 -10.05 10.05 6.34
N GLU A 282 -10.11 10.21 7.66
CA GLU A 282 -10.21 9.09 8.60
C GLU A 282 -11.48 8.25 8.38
N ASP A 283 -12.62 8.88 8.05
CA ASP A 283 -13.89 8.18 7.83
C ASP A 283 -13.84 7.29 6.57
N VAL A 284 -13.07 7.70 5.56
CA VAL A 284 -12.83 6.91 4.34
C VAL A 284 -11.99 5.68 4.67
N VAL A 285 -10.97 5.82 5.52
CA VAL A 285 -10.07 4.71 5.91
C VAL A 285 -10.71 3.78 6.94
N ALA A 286 -11.52 4.30 7.86
CA ALA A 286 -12.14 3.54 8.93
C ALA A 286 -13.29 2.63 8.45
N GLY A 287 -13.83 2.87 7.24
CA GLY A 287 -14.87 2.02 6.65
C GLY A 287 -16.21 2.01 7.40
N ILE A 288 -16.45 2.99 8.29
CA ILE A 288 -17.70 3.11 9.07
C ILE A 288 -18.87 3.53 8.17
N ARG A 289 -18.58 4.34 7.15
CA ARG A 289 -19.53 4.77 6.12
C ARG A 289 -19.10 4.17 4.79
N THR A 290 -20.07 3.68 4.01
CA THR A 290 -19.82 3.19 2.66
C THR A 290 -19.44 4.38 1.76
N PRO A 291 -18.22 4.40 1.21
CA PRO A 291 -17.81 5.47 0.31
C PRO A 291 -18.45 5.27 -1.08
N LYS A 292 -18.61 6.37 -1.83
CA LYS A 292 -19.16 6.37 -3.19
C LYS A 292 -18.03 6.38 -4.21
N ALA A 293 -18.26 5.86 -5.41
CA ALA A 293 -17.25 5.90 -6.46
C ALA A 293 -17.08 7.33 -7.01
N ILE A 294 -15.85 7.78 -7.30
CA ILE A 294 -15.60 9.12 -7.89
C ILE A 294 -16.40 9.36 -9.17
N ALA A 295 -16.70 8.31 -9.94
CA ALA A 295 -17.55 8.40 -11.14
C ALA A 295 -18.95 8.98 -10.85
N GLU A 296 -19.51 8.76 -9.65
CA GLU A 296 -20.81 9.31 -9.24
C GLU A 296 -20.76 10.83 -9.03
N MET A 297 -19.57 11.42 -8.79
CA MET A 297 -19.42 12.87 -8.66
C MET A 297 -19.79 13.63 -9.93
N GLU A 298 -19.71 13.00 -11.10
CA GLU A 298 -20.09 13.65 -12.36
C GLU A 298 -21.56 14.12 -12.32
N GLN A 299 -22.42 13.38 -11.62
CA GLN A 299 -23.83 13.72 -11.45
C GLN A 299 -24.09 14.54 -10.19
N GLU A 300 -23.44 14.21 -9.07
CA GLU A 300 -23.70 14.86 -7.77
C GLU A 300 -23.02 16.22 -7.60
N MET A 301 -21.80 16.37 -8.11
CA MET A 301 -20.95 17.56 -7.95
C MET A 301 -20.16 17.84 -9.23
N PRO A 302 -20.83 18.18 -10.36
CA PRO A 302 -20.20 18.26 -11.68
C PRO A 302 -19.00 19.22 -11.75
N GLU A 303 -19.06 20.35 -11.04
CA GLU A 303 -17.95 21.32 -10.99
C GLU A 303 -16.71 20.78 -10.26
N ILE A 304 -16.91 19.97 -9.21
CA ILE A 304 -15.81 19.30 -8.52
C ILE A 304 -15.24 18.19 -9.38
N HIS A 305 -16.09 17.41 -10.04
CA HIS A 305 -15.64 16.38 -10.98
C HIS A 305 -14.76 17.00 -12.09
N ARG A 306 -15.15 18.16 -12.63
CA ARG A 306 -14.33 18.90 -13.60
C ARG A 306 -12.97 19.32 -13.03
N GLN A 307 -12.92 19.80 -11.79
CA GLN A 307 -11.66 20.12 -11.10
C GLN A 307 -10.78 18.88 -10.89
N LEU A 308 -11.38 17.71 -10.59
CA LEU A 308 -10.66 16.45 -10.44
C LEU A 308 -10.06 15.96 -11.77
N ILE A 309 -10.78 16.10 -12.89
CA ILE A 309 -10.26 15.75 -14.21
C ILE A 309 -9.08 16.66 -14.60
N GLU A 310 -9.15 17.95 -14.27
CA GLU A 310 -8.02 18.88 -14.48
C GLU A 310 -6.82 18.51 -13.58
N LEU A 311 -7.06 18.22 -12.30
CA LEU A 311 -6.04 17.75 -11.36
C LEU A 311 -5.33 16.49 -11.90
N ARG A 312 -6.12 15.51 -12.35
CA ARG A 312 -5.63 14.27 -12.97
C ARG A 312 -4.67 14.56 -14.13
N ARG A 313 -5.07 15.43 -15.06
CA ARG A 313 -4.23 15.77 -16.23
C ARG A 313 -2.92 16.41 -15.83
N ARG A 314 -2.95 17.35 -14.88
CA ARG A 314 -1.73 18.01 -14.37
C ARG A 314 -0.79 17.04 -13.69
N LEU A 315 -1.33 16.14 -12.87
CA LEU A 315 -0.58 15.10 -12.18
C LEU A 315 0.13 14.17 -13.17
N GLU A 316 -0.57 13.60 -14.15
CA GLU A 316 0.06 12.70 -15.12
C GLU A 316 1.05 13.41 -16.04
N SER A 317 0.74 14.63 -16.48
CA SER A 317 1.61 15.40 -17.37
C SER A 317 2.92 15.83 -16.69
N HIS A 318 2.89 16.09 -15.38
CA HIS A 318 4.08 16.49 -14.63
C HIS A 318 4.92 15.30 -14.17
N TYR A 319 4.28 14.28 -13.58
CA TYR A 319 5.01 13.13 -13.03
C TYR A 319 5.38 12.09 -14.09
N HIS A 320 4.70 12.11 -15.25
CA HIS A 320 4.83 11.11 -16.30
C HIS A 320 4.61 9.70 -15.74
N GLU A 321 3.65 9.58 -14.83
CA GLU A 321 3.30 8.36 -14.08
C GLU A 321 1.87 8.48 -13.57
N VAL A 322 1.14 7.36 -13.49
CA VAL A 322 -0.18 7.30 -12.88
C VAL A 322 -0.06 7.65 -11.41
N GLN A 323 -0.92 8.55 -10.92
CA GLN A 323 -0.86 9.04 -9.56
C GLN A 323 -2.00 8.48 -8.70
N ASP A 324 -1.66 8.12 -7.46
CA ASP A 324 -2.56 7.93 -6.32
C ASP A 324 -2.52 9.21 -5.49
N PHE A 325 -3.66 9.88 -5.36
CA PHE A 325 -3.78 11.19 -4.74
C PHE A 325 -4.93 11.25 -3.72
N GLU A 326 -4.71 12.05 -2.68
CA GLU A 326 -5.70 12.34 -1.64
C GLU A 326 -6.22 13.76 -1.84
N PHE A 327 -7.53 13.97 -1.68
CA PHE A 327 -8.14 15.28 -1.84
C PHE A 327 -9.22 15.57 -0.80
N THR A 328 -9.46 16.85 -0.57
CA THR A 328 -10.56 17.36 0.24
C THR A 328 -11.26 18.49 -0.49
N ILE A 329 -12.58 18.52 -0.41
CA ILE A 329 -13.43 19.57 -0.91
C ILE A 329 -13.93 20.37 0.29
N GLU A 330 -13.62 21.65 0.35
CA GLU A 330 -14.18 22.58 1.34
C GLU A 330 -15.05 23.60 0.61
N LYS A 331 -16.38 23.56 0.84
CA LYS A 331 -17.34 24.51 0.28
C LYS A 331 -17.18 24.72 -1.24
N GLY A 332 -17.15 23.62 -1.99
CA GLY A 332 -17.03 23.65 -3.45
C GLY A 332 -15.61 23.88 -4.00
N ILE A 333 -14.58 23.96 -3.16
CA ILE A 333 -13.18 24.14 -3.59
C ILE A 333 -12.40 22.84 -3.39
N LEU A 334 -11.83 22.29 -4.47
CA LEU A 334 -11.00 21.09 -4.42
C LEU A 334 -9.57 21.42 -3.99
N TYR A 335 -9.08 20.75 -2.96
CA TYR A 335 -7.70 20.80 -2.49
C TYR A 335 -7.03 19.43 -2.64
N CYS A 336 -5.84 19.39 -3.26
CA CYS A 336 -5.02 18.20 -3.32
C CYS A 336 -4.06 18.15 -2.12
N LEU A 337 -4.18 17.12 -1.30
CA LEU A 337 -3.47 17.01 -0.02
C LEU A 337 -2.15 16.25 -0.14
N GLN A 338 -2.11 15.28 -1.06
CA GLN A 338 -0.97 14.39 -1.26
C GLN A 338 -1.07 13.74 -2.64
N THR A 339 0.08 13.45 -3.25
CA THR A 339 0.18 12.58 -4.42
C THR A 339 1.40 11.68 -4.30
N ARG A 340 1.32 10.50 -4.92
CA ARG A 340 2.42 9.55 -5.11
C ARG A 340 2.16 8.69 -6.33
N ASN A 341 3.18 7.99 -6.80
CA ASN A 341 3.00 7.00 -7.87
C ASN A 341 2.00 5.93 -7.42
N GLY A 342 1.00 5.67 -8.26
CA GLY A 342 -0.04 4.69 -8.02
C GLY A 342 0.53 3.28 -8.06
N LYS A 343 0.25 2.48 -7.02
CA LYS A 343 0.52 1.05 -7.07
C LYS A 343 -0.57 0.37 -7.90
N MET A 344 -0.16 -0.47 -8.84
CA MET A 344 -1.05 -1.11 -9.79
C MET A 344 -0.70 -2.60 -9.91
N ASN A 345 -1.66 -3.40 -10.37
CA ASN A 345 -1.39 -4.79 -10.70
C ASN A 345 -0.64 -4.93 -12.03
N ALA A 346 -0.17 -6.15 -12.34
CA ALA A 346 0.62 -6.43 -13.54
C ALA A 346 -0.08 -5.99 -14.83
N ARG A 347 -1.37 -6.34 -14.97
CA ARG A 347 -2.16 -6.03 -16.16
C ARG A 347 -2.28 -4.52 -16.37
N ALA A 348 -2.59 -3.78 -15.30
CA ALA A 348 -2.69 -2.34 -15.33
C ALA A 348 -1.34 -1.66 -15.63
N MET A 349 -0.23 -2.17 -15.07
CA MET A 349 1.12 -1.66 -15.35
C MET A 349 1.51 -1.82 -16.83
N VAL A 350 1.23 -2.97 -17.44
CA VAL A 350 1.51 -3.22 -18.86
C VAL A 350 0.66 -2.31 -19.74
N ARG A 351 -0.66 -2.29 -19.52
CA ARG A 351 -1.60 -1.46 -20.29
C ARG A 351 -1.23 0.01 -20.21
N THR A 352 -1.05 0.55 -19.01
CA THR A 352 -0.71 1.97 -18.83
C THR A 352 0.68 2.31 -19.36
N SER A 353 1.63 1.39 -19.38
CA SER A 353 2.94 1.59 -20.02
C SER A 353 2.83 1.79 -21.53
N VAL A 354 1.95 1.03 -22.19
CA VAL A 354 1.73 1.16 -23.63
C VAL A 354 0.88 2.38 -23.97
N GLU A 355 -0.24 2.60 -23.26
CA GLU A 355 -1.12 3.75 -23.49
C GLU A 355 -0.39 5.08 -23.26
N MET A 356 0.37 5.22 -22.16
CA MET A 356 1.10 6.46 -21.88
C MET A 356 2.22 6.75 -22.89
N PHE A 357 2.79 5.72 -23.53
CA PHE A 357 3.71 5.92 -24.64
C PHE A 357 2.98 6.44 -25.88
N HIS A 358 1.84 5.85 -26.25
CA HIS A 358 1.03 6.33 -27.38
C HIS A 358 0.47 7.74 -27.17
N GLU A 359 0.19 8.12 -25.93
CA GLU A 359 -0.19 9.48 -25.54
C GLU A 359 1.00 10.47 -25.55
N GLY A 360 2.24 9.99 -25.73
CA GLY A 360 3.44 10.81 -25.73
C GLY A 360 3.89 11.27 -24.33
N LEU A 361 3.35 10.67 -23.25
CA LEU A 361 3.71 11.01 -21.87
C LEU A 361 5.03 10.39 -21.44
N ILE A 362 5.39 9.22 -21.95
CA ILE A 362 6.63 8.51 -21.62
C ILE A 362 7.34 8.00 -22.87
N THR A 363 8.65 7.77 -22.76
CA THR A 363 9.42 7.12 -23.82
C THR A 363 9.27 5.60 -23.78
N LYS A 364 9.64 4.94 -24.88
CA LYS A 364 9.64 3.47 -25.01
C LYS A 364 10.52 2.82 -23.94
N GLU A 365 11.69 3.40 -23.67
CA GLU A 365 12.62 2.90 -22.63
C GLU A 365 12.00 3.02 -21.23
N ARG A 366 11.29 4.13 -20.96
CA ARG A 366 10.59 4.30 -19.68
C ARG A 366 9.42 3.34 -19.54
N ALA A 367 8.66 3.07 -20.59
CA ALA A 367 7.59 2.08 -20.58
C ALA A 367 8.11 0.67 -20.21
N LEU A 368 9.26 0.27 -20.75
CA LEU A 368 9.92 -0.99 -20.40
C LEU A 368 10.38 -1.01 -18.93
N LEU A 369 11.03 0.05 -18.46
CA LEU A 369 11.57 0.12 -17.09
C LEU A 369 10.51 0.31 -16.00
N ARG A 370 9.27 0.68 -16.34
CA ARG A 370 8.16 0.76 -15.39
C ARG A 370 7.71 -0.61 -14.88
N THR A 371 7.92 -1.67 -15.66
CA THR A 371 7.43 -3.01 -15.32
C THR A 371 8.57 -3.90 -14.84
N GLU A 372 8.53 -4.31 -13.57
CA GLU A 372 9.49 -5.28 -13.05
C GLU A 372 9.26 -6.67 -13.67
N PRO A 373 10.31 -7.41 -14.08
CA PRO A 373 10.15 -8.72 -14.70
C PRO A 373 9.36 -9.73 -13.85
N SER A 374 9.52 -9.70 -12.53
CA SER A 374 8.80 -10.54 -11.57
C SER A 374 7.28 -10.34 -11.60
N VAL A 375 6.83 -9.14 -12.00
CA VAL A 375 5.41 -8.82 -12.11
C VAL A 375 4.82 -9.41 -13.39
N LEU A 376 5.60 -9.51 -14.47
CA LEU A 376 5.18 -10.13 -15.73
C LEU A 376 4.96 -11.64 -15.59
N GLU A 377 5.69 -12.34 -14.71
CA GLU A 377 5.49 -13.77 -14.45
C GLU A 377 4.05 -14.09 -14.06
N GLN A 378 3.36 -13.16 -13.38
CA GLN A 378 1.96 -13.31 -12.99
C GLN A 378 1.02 -13.36 -14.19
N LEU A 379 1.39 -12.72 -15.30
CA LEU A 379 0.58 -12.68 -16.53
C LEU A 379 0.80 -13.90 -17.43
N LEU A 380 1.75 -14.79 -17.10
CA LEU A 380 2.10 -15.96 -17.91
C LEU A 380 1.47 -17.27 -17.38
N VAL A 381 0.71 -17.19 -16.29
CA VAL A 381 0.14 -18.34 -15.58
C VAL A 381 -1.36 -18.13 -15.33
N PRO A 382 -2.17 -19.21 -15.29
CA PRO A 382 -3.60 -19.10 -14.99
C PRO A 382 -3.85 -18.34 -13.69
N GLN A 383 -4.86 -17.49 -13.67
CA GLN A 383 -5.22 -16.66 -12.51
C GLN A 383 -6.62 -17.01 -12.00
N LEU A 384 -6.90 -16.71 -10.73
CA LEU A 384 -8.28 -16.81 -10.22
C LEU A 384 -9.18 -15.79 -10.91
N ALA A 385 -10.40 -16.18 -11.25
CA ALA A 385 -11.36 -15.29 -11.90
C ALA A 385 -11.70 -14.11 -10.98
N PRO A 386 -11.61 -12.83 -11.41
CA PRO A 386 -11.60 -11.66 -10.53
C PRO A 386 -12.85 -11.44 -9.65
N ASN A 387 -13.97 -12.12 -9.93
CA ASN A 387 -15.25 -11.95 -9.25
C ASN A 387 -15.58 -13.06 -8.22
N PHE A 388 -14.58 -13.81 -7.76
CA PHE A 388 -14.81 -14.87 -6.77
C PHE A 388 -14.82 -14.32 -5.34
N HIS A 389 -15.80 -14.74 -4.54
CA HIS A 389 -15.92 -14.40 -3.12
C HIS A 389 -15.73 -15.66 -2.27
N ALA A 390 -14.52 -16.22 -2.26
CA ALA A 390 -14.17 -17.35 -1.40
C ALA A 390 -13.28 -16.89 -0.25
N LYS A 391 -13.56 -17.36 0.96
CA LYS A 391 -12.69 -17.13 2.12
C LYS A 391 -11.50 -18.10 2.05
N SER A 392 -10.29 -17.56 2.17
CA SER A 392 -9.06 -18.37 2.27
C SER A 392 -9.14 -19.28 3.50
N LEU A 393 -8.85 -20.57 3.32
CA LEU A 393 -8.69 -21.54 4.41
C LEU A 393 -7.40 -21.30 5.18
N ALA A 394 -6.30 -21.13 4.45
CA ALA A 394 -4.95 -20.90 4.98
C ALA A 394 -4.15 -20.02 4.02
N GLN A 395 -3.02 -19.50 4.47
CA GLN A 395 -2.08 -18.77 3.63
C GLN A 395 -0.65 -19.28 3.87
N GLY A 396 0.05 -19.63 2.80
CA GLY A 396 1.45 -19.98 2.80
C GLY A 396 2.29 -18.96 2.04
N LEU A 397 3.52 -19.34 1.71
CA LEU A 397 4.42 -18.55 0.88
C LEU A 397 4.07 -18.73 -0.61
N SER A 398 4.01 -17.61 -1.33
CA SER A 398 3.92 -17.56 -2.80
C SER A 398 5.22 -18.10 -3.43
N ALA A 399 5.28 -19.40 -3.70
CA ALA A 399 6.52 -20.09 -4.09
C ALA A 399 6.71 -20.18 -5.60
N SER A 400 5.62 -20.45 -6.34
CA SER A 400 5.55 -20.45 -7.80
C SER A 400 4.19 -19.90 -8.23
N PRO A 401 4.13 -18.88 -9.10
CA PRO A 401 2.91 -18.14 -9.38
C PRO A 401 1.86 -18.98 -10.14
N GLY A 402 0.61 -18.53 -10.09
CA GLY A 402 -0.52 -19.10 -10.82
C GLY A 402 -1.58 -19.74 -9.91
N ALA A 403 -2.72 -20.07 -10.48
CA ALA A 403 -3.86 -20.66 -9.80
C ALA A 403 -4.16 -22.07 -10.32
N ALA A 404 -4.40 -23.01 -9.41
CA ALA A 404 -4.74 -24.38 -9.77
C ALA A 404 -5.80 -24.95 -8.85
N SER A 405 -6.79 -25.62 -9.45
CA SER A 405 -7.87 -26.32 -8.76
C SER A 405 -7.79 -27.81 -9.03
N GLY A 406 -7.98 -28.64 -8.00
CA GLY A 406 -7.95 -30.09 -8.15
C GLY A 406 -8.19 -30.85 -6.86
N LYS A 407 -8.34 -32.17 -7.00
CA LYS A 407 -8.53 -33.10 -5.87
C LYS A 407 -7.23 -33.30 -5.11
N ILE A 408 -7.30 -33.29 -3.78
CA ILE A 408 -6.14 -33.54 -2.92
C ILE A 408 -5.64 -34.97 -3.10
N VAL A 409 -4.32 -35.12 -3.24
CA VAL A 409 -3.57 -36.36 -3.13
C VAL A 409 -2.35 -36.15 -2.22
N PHE A 410 -2.01 -37.15 -1.39
CA PHE A 410 -0.97 -37.02 -0.35
C PHE A 410 0.36 -37.71 -0.69
N ASP A 411 0.42 -38.42 -1.82
CA ASP A 411 1.62 -39.12 -2.28
C ASP A 411 1.77 -39.02 -3.80
N ALA A 412 3.03 -39.09 -4.27
CA ALA A 412 3.38 -38.88 -5.67
C ALA A 412 2.91 -40.03 -6.59
N ASP A 413 2.84 -41.27 -6.09
CA ASP A 413 2.38 -42.43 -6.86
C ASP A 413 0.88 -42.36 -7.17
N THR A 414 0.09 -41.96 -6.18
CA THR A 414 -1.34 -41.69 -6.33
C THR A 414 -1.56 -40.50 -7.24
N ALA A 415 -0.72 -39.46 -7.12
CA ALA A 415 -0.76 -38.32 -8.02
C ALA A 415 -0.54 -38.73 -9.49
N GLU A 416 0.44 -39.59 -9.73
CA GLU A 416 0.72 -40.10 -11.07
C GLU A 416 -0.44 -40.94 -11.61
N THR A 417 -0.94 -41.89 -10.81
CA THR A 417 -2.00 -42.81 -11.20
C THR A 417 -3.30 -42.08 -11.54
N ARG A 418 -3.73 -41.16 -10.67
CA ARG A 418 -4.98 -40.41 -10.87
C ARG A 418 -4.85 -39.34 -11.96
N GLY A 419 -3.71 -38.67 -12.05
CA GLY A 419 -3.48 -37.69 -13.12
C GLY A 419 -3.42 -38.34 -14.51
N ARG A 420 -2.82 -39.53 -14.65
CA ARG A 420 -2.88 -40.32 -15.90
C ARG A 420 -4.30 -40.74 -16.28
N ALA A 421 -5.17 -40.93 -15.29
CA ALA A 421 -6.60 -41.18 -15.51
C ALA A 421 -7.38 -39.92 -15.91
N GLY A 422 -6.72 -38.75 -16.01
CA GLY A 422 -7.32 -37.48 -16.43
C GLY A 422 -7.89 -36.65 -15.29
N GLU A 423 -7.67 -37.04 -14.02
CA GLU A 423 -8.15 -36.25 -12.89
C GLU A 423 -7.25 -35.04 -12.61
N LYS A 424 -7.86 -33.86 -12.43
CA LYS A 424 -7.15 -32.68 -11.91
C LYS A 424 -6.85 -32.88 -10.43
N ILE A 425 -5.57 -32.87 -10.08
CA ILE A 425 -5.09 -33.18 -8.72
C ILE A 425 -4.17 -32.08 -8.17
N ILE A 426 -4.19 -31.88 -6.86
CA ILE A 426 -3.25 -31.03 -6.12
C ILE A 426 -2.44 -31.92 -5.19
N LEU A 427 -1.11 -31.91 -5.35
CA LEU A 427 -0.20 -32.68 -4.51
C LEU A 427 0.03 -31.93 -3.19
N VAL A 428 -0.43 -32.52 -2.09
CA VAL A 428 -0.34 -31.95 -0.74
C VAL A 428 0.65 -32.79 0.08
N ARG A 429 1.76 -32.17 0.52
CA ARG A 429 2.85 -32.87 1.22
C ARG A 429 3.35 -32.05 2.41
N GLU A 430 3.88 -32.68 3.45
CA GLU A 430 4.58 -31.91 4.50
C GLU A 430 5.79 -31.19 3.89
N GLU A 431 6.65 -31.97 3.22
CA GLU A 431 7.76 -31.53 2.37
C GLU A 431 7.89 -32.49 1.19
N THR A 432 8.40 -32.02 0.05
CA THR A 432 8.63 -32.86 -1.14
C THR A 432 10.09 -33.29 -1.23
N LYS A 433 10.35 -34.49 -1.74
CA LYS A 433 11.68 -35.05 -1.99
C LYS A 433 11.94 -35.19 -3.50
N PRO A 434 13.21 -35.36 -3.94
CA PRO A 434 13.54 -35.61 -5.34
C PRO A 434 12.80 -36.80 -5.96
N GLU A 435 12.49 -37.82 -5.15
CA GLU A 435 11.73 -39.01 -5.54
C GLU A 435 10.27 -38.70 -5.91
N ASP A 436 9.71 -37.56 -5.49
CA ASP A 436 8.30 -37.22 -5.72
C ASP A 436 8.04 -36.62 -7.13
N ILE A 437 9.07 -36.53 -8.00
CA ILE A 437 9.02 -35.76 -9.27
C ILE A 437 7.98 -36.27 -10.28
N HIS A 438 7.70 -37.58 -10.30
CA HIS A 438 6.66 -38.17 -11.15
C HIS A 438 5.28 -37.63 -10.82
N GLY A 439 5.00 -37.42 -9.53
CA GLY A 439 3.77 -36.79 -9.05
C GLY A 439 3.64 -35.33 -9.49
N PHE A 440 4.74 -34.58 -9.58
CA PHE A 440 4.72 -33.18 -10.02
C PHE A 440 4.25 -33.07 -11.48
N PHE A 441 4.67 -33.95 -12.37
CA PHE A 441 4.26 -33.89 -13.79
C PHE A 441 2.73 -33.96 -13.94
N GLN A 442 2.08 -34.78 -13.12
CA GLN A 442 0.64 -35.02 -13.18
C GLN A 442 -0.19 -34.05 -12.32
N ALA A 443 0.40 -33.45 -11.28
CA ALA A 443 -0.26 -32.46 -10.42
C ALA A 443 -0.56 -31.13 -11.15
N GLN A 444 -1.72 -30.53 -10.90
CA GLN A 444 -2.03 -29.17 -11.39
C GLN A 444 -1.32 -28.10 -10.55
N GLY A 445 -1.03 -28.41 -9.29
CA GLY A 445 -0.35 -27.52 -8.36
C GLY A 445 0.15 -28.26 -7.13
N ILE A 446 1.04 -27.62 -6.38
CA ILE A 446 1.73 -28.21 -5.23
C ILE A 446 1.48 -27.36 -3.98
N LEU A 447 1.11 -28.01 -2.89
CA LEU A 447 0.91 -27.39 -1.59
C LEU A 447 1.78 -28.10 -0.56
N THR A 448 2.62 -27.33 0.15
CA THR A 448 3.39 -27.87 1.27
C THR A 448 3.15 -27.14 2.57
N SER A 449 3.08 -27.88 3.69
CA SER A 449 2.96 -27.27 5.02
C SER A 449 4.28 -26.71 5.52
N ARG A 450 5.42 -27.26 5.06
CA ARG A 450 6.77 -26.77 5.35
C ARG A 450 7.53 -26.40 4.08
N GLY A 451 8.62 -25.66 4.26
CA GLY A 451 9.53 -25.26 3.18
C GLY A 451 9.37 -23.81 2.71
N GLY A 452 10.51 -23.13 2.53
CA GLY A 452 10.56 -21.74 2.06
C GLY A 452 10.46 -21.61 0.53
N LYS A 453 10.58 -20.37 0.03
CA LYS A 453 10.59 -20.04 -1.41
C LYS A 453 11.73 -20.68 -2.24
N THR A 454 12.71 -21.27 -1.55
CA THR A 454 13.86 -22.01 -2.13
C THR A 454 13.82 -23.50 -1.77
N SER A 455 12.71 -24.00 -1.23
CA SER A 455 12.52 -25.42 -0.96
C SER A 455 12.48 -26.25 -2.26
N HIS A 456 12.68 -27.55 -2.13
CA HIS A 456 12.61 -28.48 -3.26
C HIS A 456 11.30 -28.30 -4.06
N ALA A 457 10.16 -28.23 -3.37
CA ALA A 457 8.85 -27.99 -3.99
C ALA A 457 8.82 -26.69 -4.80
N ALA A 458 9.27 -25.59 -4.20
CA ALA A 458 9.27 -24.27 -4.83
C ALA A 458 10.15 -24.23 -6.10
N VAL A 459 11.34 -24.84 -6.04
CA VAL A 459 12.29 -24.84 -7.15
C VAL A 459 11.78 -25.69 -8.31
N VAL A 460 11.30 -26.90 -8.02
CA VAL A 460 10.81 -27.84 -9.05
C VAL A 460 9.51 -27.33 -9.67
N ALA A 461 8.56 -26.85 -8.86
CA ALA A 461 7.30 -26.30 -9.34
C ALA A 461 7.51 -25.09 -10.26
N ARG A 462 8.42 -24.18 -9.89
CA ARG A 462 8.78 -23.03 -10.73
C ARG A 462 9.42 -23.47 -12.05
N GLY A 463 10.34 -24.43 -12.00
CA GLY A 463 10.97 -25.00 -13.19
C GLY A 463 9.99 -25.70 -14.14
N MET A 464 8.86 -26.17 -13.62
CA MET A 464 7.79 -26.81 -14.39
C MET A 464 6.61 -25.88 -14.71
N GLY A 465 6.65 -24.61 -14.29
CA GLY A 465 5.56 -23.66 -14.46
C GLY A 465 4.26 -24.05 -13.75
N LYS A 466 4.34 -24.79 -12.64
CA LYS A 466 3.17 -25.21 -11.86
C LYS A 466 2.97 -24.30 -10.64
N PRO A 467 1.73 -23.90 -10.33
CA PRO A 467 1.40 -23.18 -9.10
C PRO A 467 1.91 -23.89 -7.84
N CYS A 468 2.54 -23.14 -6.94
CA CYS A 468 3.04 -23.69 -5.69
C CYS A 468 2.84 -22.72 -4.53
N VAL A 469 2.20 -23.23 -3.47
CA VAL A 469 2.15 -22.59 -2.15
C VAL A 469 3.00 -23.43 -1.22
N SER A 470 4.06 -22.86 -0.65
CA SER A 470 4.97 -23.60 0.24
C SER A 470 4.93 -23.06 1.66
N GLY A 471 5.25 -23.87 2.66
CA GLY A 471 5.36 -23.40 4.05
C GLY A 471 4.04 -22.87 4.61
N CYS A 472 2.93 -23.52 4.28
CA CYS A 472 1.62 -23.20 4.84
C CYS A 472 1.48 -23.84 6.23
N GLU A 473 2.10 -23.22 7.24
CA GLU A 473 2.22 -23.76 8.60
C GLU A 473 0.87 -24.00 9.29
N ASP A 474 -0.18 -23.29 8.85
CA ASP A 474 -1.56 -23.46 9.32
C ASP A 474 -2.18 -24.81 8.92
N ILE A 475 -1.57 -25.54 7.98
CA ILE A 475 -2.04 -26.83 7.49
C ILE A 475 -1.25 -27.97 8.14
N VAL A 476 -1.94 -28.76 8.96
CA VAL A 476 -1.36 -29.96 9.57
C VAL A 476 -1.71 -31.18 8.71
N ILE A 477 -0.71 -31.75 8.03
CA ILE A 477 -0.88 -32.90 7.14
C ILE A 477 -0.61 -34.19 7.91
N ASN A 478 -1.49 -35.19 7.73
CA ASN A 478 -1.34 -36.53 8.27
C ASN A 478 -1.38 -37.55 7.14
N ASP A 479 -0.21 -38.05 6.75
CA ASP A 479 -0.05 -39.01 5.65
C ASP A 479 -0.73 -40.36 5.96
N LEU A 480 -0.74 -40.81 7.23
CA LEU A 480 -1.35 -42.09 7.63
C LEU A 480 -2.88 -42.05 7.50
N LEU A 481 -3.49 -40.93 7.85
CA LEU A 481 -4.94 -40.73 7.77
C LEU A 481 -5.38 -40.18 6.41
N ARG A 482 -4.43 -39.86 5.52
CA ARG A 482 -4.67 -39.21 4.22
C ARG A 482 -5.61 -38.00 4.35
N SER A 483 -5.25 -37.10 5.27
CA SER A 483 -6.03 -35.90 5.58
C SER A 483 -5.14 -34.72 5.96
N ALA A 484 -5.61 -33.51 5.66
CA ALA A 484 -5.02 -32.25 6.09
C ALA A 484 -6.02 -31.47 6.96
N GLN A 485 -5.54 -30.88 8.05
CA GLN A 485 -6.36 -30.09 8.96
C GLN A 485 -5.96 -28.61 8.91
N VAL A 486 -6.95 -27.73 8.80
CA VAL A 486 -6.81 -26.27 8.81
C VAL A 486 -7.78 -25.69 9.83
N GLY A 487 -7.29 -25.34 11.02
CA GLY A 487 -8.13 -24.98 12.15
C GLY A 487 -9.14 -26.09 12.47
N ASN A 488 -10.44 -25.78 12.30
CA ASN A 488 -11.55 -26.73 12.51
C ASN A 488 -11.96 -27.49 11.24
N THR A 489 -11.39 -27.18 10.08
CA THR A 489 -11.74 -27.80 8.79
C THR A 489 -10.82 -28.97 8.52
N VAL A 490 -11.38 -30.14 8.19
CA VAL A 490 -10.64 -31.34 7.79
C VAL A 490 -10.84 -31.56 6.30
N LEU A 491 -9.76 -31.56 5.55
CA LEU A 491 -9.69 -31.85 4.12
C LEU A 491 -9.20 -33.30 3.95
N ARG A 492 -9.92 -34.10 3.17
CA ARG A 492 -9.61 -35.51 2.92
C ARG A 492 -9.08 -35.71 1.51
N GLU A 493 -8.42 -36.83 1.30
CA GLU A 493 -8.01 -37.23 -0.04
C GLU A 493 -9.22 -37.30 -0.98
N GLY A 494 -9.11 -36.68 -2.15
CA GLY A 494 -10.21 -36.56 -3.11
C GLY A 494 -11.05 -35.28 -2.98
N ASP A 495 -10.99 -34.57 -1.84
CA ASP A 495 -11.64 -33.26 -1.72
C ASP A 495 -11.00 -32.26 -2.68
N VAL A 496 -11.80 -31.36 -3.24
CA VAL A 496 -11.31 -30.34 -4.18
C VAL A 496 -10.83 -29.11 -3.41
N ILE A 497 -9.64 -28.64 -3.75
CA ILE A 497 -9.10 -27.37 -3.28
C ILE A 497 -8.59 -26.54 -4.44
N THR A 498 -8.48 -25.24 -4.20
CA THR A 498 -7.81 -24.31 -5.10
C THR A 498 -6.64 -23.66 -4.39
N ILE A 499 -5.50 -23.58 -5.07
CA ILE A 499 -4.32 -22.86 -4.58
C ILE A 499 -4.02 -21.67 -5.50
N ASP A 500 -3.61 -20.56 -4.91
CA ASP A 500 -3.05 -19.41 -5.61
C ASP A 500 -1.59 -19.23 -5.18
N GLY A 501 -0.67 -19.67 -6.04
CA GLY A 501 0.76 -19.57 -5.83
C GLY A 501 1.32 -18.15 -6.01
N GLY A 502 0.53 -17.20 -6.52
CA GLY A 502 0.89 -15.78 -6.60
C GLY A 502 0.69 -15.05 -5.28
N THR A 503 -0.41 -15.32 -4.58
CA THR A 503 -0.73 -14.69 -3.27
C THR A 503 -0.41 -15.57 -2.07
N GLY A 504 -0.25 -16.88 -2.28
CA GLY A 504 -0.06 -17.87 -1.23
C GLY A 504 -1.37 -18.39 -0.62
N HIS A 505 -2.54 -18.00 -1.12
CA HIS A 505 -3.82 -18.41 -0.56
C HIS A 505 -4.25 -19.82 -0.96
N VAL A 506 -4.94 -20.50 -0.05
CA VAL A 506 -5.54 -21.84 -0.26
C VAL A 506 -7.03 -21.76 0.04
N TYR A 507 -7.85 -22.32 -0.83
CA TYR A 507 -9.31 -22.24 -0.76
C TYR A 507 -9.96 -23.63 -0.81
N ALA A 508 -11.11 -23.78 -0.14
CA ALA A 508 -11.97 -24.96 -0.28
C ALA A 508 -12.73 -24.90 -1.61
N GLY A 509 -12.84 -26.05 -2.29
CA GLY A 509 -13.60 -26.20 -3.52
C GLY A 509 -12.84 -25.73 -4.76
N GLU A 510 -13.51 -25.84 -5.91
CA GLU A 510 -13.03 -25.35 -7.19
C GLU A 510 -13.38 -23.87 -7.35
N ILE A 511 -12.37 -23.03 -7.49
CA ILE A 511 -12.54 -21.64 -7.90
C ILE A 511 -12.26 -21.56 -9.41
N PRO A 512 -13.10 -20.88 -10.19
CA PRO A 512 -12.86 -20.68 -11.61
C PRO A 512 -11.52 -19.97 -11.86
N THR A 513 -10.72 -20.53 -12.76
CA THR A 513 -9.48 -19.92 -13.25
C THR A 513 -9.69 -19.34 -14.64
N VAL A 514 -8.96 -18.29 -14.96
CA VAL A 514 -8.86 -17.71 -16.30
C VAL A 514 -7.46 -18.01 -16.82
N GLU A 515 -7.38 -18.57 -18.03
CA GLU A 515 -6.11 -18.80 -18.71
C GLU A 515 -5.38 -17.47 -18.96
N ALA A 516 -4.06 -17.52 -18.90
CA ALA A 516 -3.23 -16.37 -19.22
C ALA A 516 -3.23 -16.15 -20.74
N GLU A 517 -3.89 -15.09 -21.20
CA GLU A 517 -3.79 -14.62 -22.58
C GLU A 517 -2.83 -13.42 -22.65
N PHE A 518 -1.94 -13.44 -23.65
CA PHE A 518 -1.14 -12.28 -23.99
C PHE A 518 -2.05 -11.17 -24.51
N SER A 519 -2.19 -10.10 -23.75
CA SER A 519 -2.90 -8.92 -24.22
C SER A 519 -2.12 -8.25 -25.38
N GLU A 520 -2.82 -7.48 -26.20
CA GLU A 520 -2.20 -6.73 -27.29
C GLU A 520 -1.10 -5.77 -26.78
N GLU A 521 -1.32 -5.17 -25.62
CA GLU A 521 -0.36 -4.30 -24.94
C GLU A 521 0.86 -5.09 -24.45
N MET A 522 0.67 -6.32 -23.96
CA MET A 522 1.79 -7.17 -23.54
C MET A 522 2.67 -7.55 -24.74
N ASN A 523 2.06 -7.94 -25.86
CA ASN A 523 2.79 -8.22 -27.10
C ASN A 523 3.55 -6.99 -27.60
N THR A 524 2.93 -5.82 -27.52
CA THR A 524 3.56 -4.54 -27.87
C THR A 524 4.78 -4.26 -26.98
N LEU A 525 4.63 -4.40 -25.66
CA LEU A 525 5.70 -4.17 -24.69
C LEU A 525 6.85 -5.18 -24.85
N LEU A 526 6.56 -6.45 -25.11
CA LEU A 526 7.59 -7.47 -25.35
C LEU A 526 8.29 -7.26 -26.71
N GLY A 527 7.56 -6.89 -27.76
CA GLY A 527 8.17 -6.51 -29.03
C GLY A 527 9.12 -5.31 -28.89
N TRP A 528 8.74 -4.35 -28.05
CA TRP A 528 9.63 -3.24 -27.69
C TRP A 528 10.88 -3.70 -26.94
N ALA A 529 10.76 -4.68 -26.07
CA ALA A 529 11.89 -5.26 -25.37
C ALA A 529 12.83 -5.97 -26.36
N ASP A 530 12.30 -6.74 -27.30
CA ASP A 530 13.07 -7.46 -28.33
C ASP A 530 13.84 -6.52 -29.26
N GLU A 531 13.28 -5.36 -29.61
CA GLU A 531 13.98 -4.34 -30.43
C GLU A 531 15.21 -3.74 -29.72
N VAL A 532 15.14 -3.57 -28.40
CA VAL A 532 16.21 -2.94 -27.60
C VAL A 532 17.19 -3.99 -27.06
N ALA A 533 16.75 -5.24 -26.92
CA ALA A 533 17.55 -6.33 -26.37
C ALA A 533 18.76 -6.64 -27.25
N THR A 534 19.93 -6.71 -26.63
CA THR A 534 21.17 -7.17 -27.28
C THR A 534 21.36 -8.68 -27.12
N LEU A 535 20.80 -9.26 -26.06
CA LEU A 535 20.86 -10.68 -25.78
C LEU A 535 19.69 -11.40 -26.46
N LYS A 536 19.99 -12.51 -27.14
CA LYS A 536 18.96 -13.42 -27.63
C LYS A 536 18.47 -14.30 -26.49
N VAL A 537 17.16 -14.42 -26.35
CA VAL A 537 16.54 -15.32 -25.39
C VAL A 537 16.27 -16.66 -26.06
N MET A 538 17.00 -17.68 -25.63
CA MET A 538 16.82 -19.07 -26.07
C MET A 538 16.10 -19.84 -24.96
N ALA A 539 15.39 -20.90 -25.32
CA ALA A 539 14.68 -21.75 -24.37
C ALA A 539 15.48 -23.00 -23.99
N ASN A 540 15.22 -23.48 -22.78
CA ASN A 540 15.60 -24.81 -22.35
C ASN A 540 14.38 -25.71 -22.53
N ALA A 541 14.36 -26.51 -23.58
CA ALA A 541 13.24 -27.37 -23.91
C ALA A 541 13.73 -28.76 -24.30
N ASP A 542 13.16 -29.76 -23.64
CA ASP A 542 13.60 -31.15 -23.74
C ASP A 542 12.59 -32.01 -24.53
N SER A 543 11.42 -31.45 -24.87
CA SER A 543 10.36 -32.09 -25.64
C SER A 543 9.86 -31.20 -26.80
N PRO A 544 9.27 -31.79 -27.86
CA PRO A 544 8.67 -31.02 -28.95
C PRO A 544 7.56 -30.07 -28.48
N VAL A 545 6.79 -30.47 -27.47
CA VAL A 545 5.70 -29.66 -26.92
C VAL A 545 6.26 -28.43 -26.21
N ASP A 546 7.29 -28.60 -25.38
CA ASP A 546 7.95 -27.49 -24.69
C ASP A 546 8.64 -26.54 -25.67
N ALA A 547 9.21 -27.07 -26.76
CA ALA A 547 9.85 -26.26 -27.80
C ALA A 547 8.83 -25.40 -28.58
N LEU A 548 7.65 -25.95 -28.88
CA LEU A 548 6.55 -25.20 -29.51
C LEU A 548 6.04 -24.11 -28.58
N ARG A 549 5.78 -24.45 -27.31
CA ARG A 549 5.35 -23.47 -26.30
C ARG A 549 6.38 -22.37 -26.10
N ALA A 550 7.66 -22.72 -25.99
CA ALA A 550 8.73 -21.73 -25.88
C ALA A 550 8.75 -20.76 -27.08
N ARG A 551 8.52 -21.27 -28.29
CA ARG A 551 8.44 -20.44 -29.50
C ARG A 551 7.23 -19.51 -29.50
N GLU A 552 6.07 -19.98 -29.01
CA GLU A 552 4.86 -19.14 -28.87
C GLU A 552 5.10 -17.96 -27.91
N PHE A 553 5.93 -18.15 -26.88
CA PHE A 553 6.34 -17.12 -25.92
C PHE A 553 7.51 -16.26 -26.41
N GLY A 554 7.96 -16.41 -27.66
CA GLY A 554 9.00 -15.57 -28.27
C GLY A 554 10.43 -16.10 -28.20
N ALA A 555 10.66 -17.35 -27.78
CA ALA A 555 12.02 -17.91 -27.77
C ALA A 555 12.63 -17.95 -29.18
N MET A 556 13.87 -17.48 -29.30
CA MET A 556 14.59 -17.38 -30.58
C MET A 556 15.28 -18.68 -31.00
N GLY A 557 15.08 -19.76 -30.24
CA GLY A 557 15.59 -21.10 -30.48
C GLY A 557 15.78 -21.87 -29.18
N ILE A 558 16.38 -23.06 -29.27
CA ILE A 558 16.70 -23.90 -28.11
C ILE A 558 18.18 -23.74 -27.77
N GLY A 559 18.47 -23.25 -26.56
CA GLY A 559 19.83 -23.07 -26.06
C GLY A 559 20.35 -24.29 -25.31
N LEU A 560 19.41 -25.10 -24.78
CA LEU A 560 19.71 -26.34 -24.07
C LEU A 560 18.57 -27.34 -24.27
N CYS A 561 18.91 -28.51 -24.79
CA CYS A 561 18.04 -29.68 -24.82
C CYS A 561 18.73 -30.78 -24.01
N ARG A 562 18.17 -31.12 -22.86
CA ARG A 562 18.72 -32.13 -21.93
C ARG A 562 18.26 -33.51 -22.34
N THR A 563 19.12 -34.20 -23.09
CA THR A 563 18.84 -35.56 -23.57
C THR A 563 18.51 -36.54 -22.45
N GLU A 564 19.11 -36.35 -21.26
CA GLU A 564 18.86 -37.19 -20.08
C GLU A 564 17.37 -37.21 -19.67
N ARG A 565 16.66 -36.09 -19.84
CA ARG A 565 15.23 -35.99 -19.52
C ARG A 565 14.35 -36.69 -20.54
N MET A 566 14.84 -36.89 -21.76
CA MET A 566 14.13 -37.61 -22.81
C MET A 566 14.04 -39.10 -22.54
N PHE A 567 14.86 -39.64 -21.64
CA PHE A 567 14.84 -41.05 -21.23
C PHE A 567 13.96 -41.31 -20.00
N ASN A 568 13.52 -40.27 -19.29
CA ASN A 568 12.62 -40.39 -18.14
C ASN A 568 11.16 -40.65 -18.55
N ALA A 569 10.86 -40.63 -19.85
CA ALA A 569 9.55 -41.00 -20.36
C ALA A 569 9.27 -42.49 -20.06
N THR A 570 8.01 -42.80 -19.77
CA THR A 570 7.58 -44.10 -19.23
C THR A 570 7.91 -45.27 -20.17
N ASP A 571 7.96 -45.01 -21.47
CA ASP A 571 8.29 -45.96 -22.53
C ASP A 571 9.81 -46.17 -22.72
N ARG A 572 10.65 -45.25 -22.23
CA ARG A 572 12.11 -45.27 -22.44
C ARG A 572 12.91 -45.57 -21.19
N LEU A 573 12.35 -45.34 -20.01
CA LEU A 573 13.00 -45.63 -18.74
C LEU A 573 13.42 -47.11 -18.61
N PRO A 574 12.58 -48.11 -18.99
CA PRO A 574 12.98 -49.51 -18.93
C PRO A 574 14.18 -49.83 -19.83
N ILE A 575 14.25 -49.21 -21.03
CA ILE A 575 15.35 -49.41 -21.98
C ILE A 575 16.69 -48.94 -21.38
N VAL A 576 16.68 -47.80 -20.69
CA VAL A 576 17.88 -47.28 -20.02
C VAL A 576 18.26 -48.13 -18.81
N GLN A 577 17.28 -48.64 -18.06
CA GLN A 577 17.55 -49.57 -16.95
C GLN A 577 18.16 -50.88 -17.43
N GLU A 578 17.67 -51.45 -18.54
CA GLU A 578 18.24 -52.63 -19.18
C GLU A 578 19.69 -52.38 -19.63
N MET A 579 19.95 -51.26 -20.30
CA MET A 579 21.31 -50.85 -20.71
C MET A 579 22.28 -50.73 -19.51
N ILE A 580 21.81 -50.22 -18.36
CA ILE A 580 22.62 -50.07 -17.14
C ILE A 580 22.91 -51.44 -16.51
N LEU A 581 21.94 -52.37 -16.55
CA LEU A 581 22.05 -53.71 -15.98
C LEU A 581 22.78 -54.70 -16.90
N ALA A 582 23.01 -54.36 -18.16
CA ALA A 582 23.74 -55.19 -19.11
C ALA A 582 25.18 -55.47 -18.66
N GLU A 583 25.54 -56.75 -18.58
CA GLU A 583 26.86 -57.22 -18.16
C GLU A 583 27.84 -57.33 -19.34
N THR A 584 27.32 -57.41 -20.57
CA THR A 584 28.12 -57.53 -21.80
C THR A 584 27.87 -56.38 -22.79
N PRO A 585 28.82 -56.08 -23.69
CA PRO A 585 28.60 -55.13 -24.79
C PRO A 585 27.51 -55.54 -25.78
N GLU A 586 27.21 -56.83 -25.90
CA GLU A 586 26.16 -57.35 -26.78
C GLU A 586 24.75 -57.24 -26.16
N GLU A 587 24.65 -57.26 -24.83
CA GLU A 587 23.41 -57.03 -24.09
C GLU A 587 23.08 -55.53 -23.90
N ARG A 588 24.08 -54.65 -24.01
CA ARG A 588 23.96 -53.18 -23.87
C ARG A 588 23.67 -52.51 -25.21
#